data_AF-A0A5E5BL84-F1
#
_entry.id   AF-A0A5E5BL84-F1
#
_cell.length_a   1.000
_cell.length_b   1.000
_cell.length_c   1.000
_cell.angle_alpha   90.00
_cell.angle_beta   90.00
_cell.angle_gamma   90.00
#
_symmetry.space_group_name_H-M   'P 1'
#
loop_
_entity.id
_entity.type
_entity.pdbx_description
1 polymer ?
#
loop_
_entity_poly.entity_id
_entity_poly.type
_entity_poly.pdbx_seq_one_letter_code
_entity_poly.pdbx_strand_id
1 'polypeptide(L)'
;MSSVDSAFPLCAASVSPGAETGAPPPAPVVAPALLDSSSSLAPAVPAAPVAAPVLTSAGAPDKPPYPLAPTLPTLAGPKGTGIRFDFNDGCRVMVPKGDWKVTLSDSHTGNILFQTSMTEGCVMSAKKYFVPFEIEVSRHGKAVMHHRFDARDKAVLILFPVGTLGDLVGWFPYAVKFQEKHQCRLTVSMSALLIPLFQDAYPHIEFVTPEQVKVEQYYATYRIGLFFDDHDQAFQPSDFRQVGLHRTAGHILGVDPTEMPPLLALPDETRPIPERYVCIAVQASTQCKYWNFPGGWKEIVQFLKDAGYRVICIDQKSTHGVGTQWNHIPWGCEDQTGDRPLAERARWLRHADFFVGLSSGLAWLAWATNTPVVMISGFTHESNEFETPYRIVNHHTCNSCWNDVRHRFDHFDFMWCPRHKGTARQFECTGLITPTYVKNVIRTIPGFRGAPPAPPADAGAADTAAPRERAALRSPSEVAITPAG
;
A
#
# COMPACT_ATOMS: atom_id res chain seq x y z
N MET A 1 -3.90 -28.26 24.11
CA MET A 1 -2.79 -29.18 24.44
C MET A 1 -1.82 -29.15 23.27
N SER A 2 -0.60 -28.63 23.53
CA SER A 2 0.68 -28.68 22.77
C SER A 2 0.63 -28.71 21.23
N SER A 3 1.03 -27.64 20.52
CA SER A 3 2.40 -27.11 20.26
C SER A 3 3.05 -27.73 19.01
N VAL A 4 3.57 -26.88 18.12
CA VAL A 4 4.92 -27.04 17.55
C VAL A 4 5.53 -25.64 17.34
N ASP A 5 6.45 -25.28 18.22
CA ASP A 5 7.44 -24.21 18.06
C ASP A 5 8.61 -24.69 17.20
N SER A 6 9.31 -23.79 16.52
CA SER A 6 10.58 -24.07 15.82
C SER A 6 11.58 -22.96 16.12
N ALA A 7 12.52 -23.23 17.04
CA ALA A 7 13.67 -22.39 17.35
C ALA A 7 14.97 -23.16 17.05
N PHE A 8 15.97 -22.42 16.56
CA PHE A 8 17.34 -22.85 16.22
C PHE A 8 18.16 -23.26 17.47
N PRO A 9 19.14 -24.19 17.38
CA PRO A 9 19.75 -24.81 18.56
C PRO A 9 21.06 -24.15 19.03
N LEU A 10 21.22 -24.11 20.35
CA LEU A 10 22.51 -23.98 21.07
C LEU A 10 22.93 -25.37 21.59
N CYS A 11 24.19 -25.74 21.39
CA CYS A 11 24.79 -27.00 21.84
C CYS A 11 25.04 -27.04 23.36
N ALA A 12 24.69 -28.15 24.01
CA ALA A 12 25.44 -28.75 25.12
C ALA A 12 25.07 -30.24 25.26
N ALA A 13 26.09 -31.06 25.53
CA ALA A 13 26.04 -32.52 25.53
C ALA A 13 25.53 -33.13 26.86
N SER A 14 24.84 -34.28 26.80
CA SER A 14 25.20 -35.54 27.50
C SER A 14 24.07 -36.59 27.55
N VAL A 15 24.40 -37.80 27.08
CA VAL A 15 24.08 -39.17 27.58
C VAL A 15 22.61 -39.68 27.57
N SER A 16 22.39 -40.75 26.78
CA SER A 16 21.21 -41.64 26.68
C SER A 16 21.13 -42.66 27.85
N PRO A 17 20.01 -43.40 28.09
CA PRO A 17 19.58 -44.54 27.23
C PRO A 17 18.07 -44.91 27.19
N GLY A 18 17.72 -45.83 26.27
CA GLY A 18 16.50 -46.69 26.27
C GLY A 18 15.39 -46.22 25.32
N ALA A 19 15.20 -46.72 24.09
CA ALA A 19 14.90 -48.06 23.56
C ALA A 19 13.39 -48.41 23.52
N GLU A 20 13.01 -49.06 22.41
CA GLU A 20 11.73 -49.70 22.02
C GLU A 20 10.61 -48.81 21.47
N THR A 21 9.74 -49.24 20.53
CA THR A 21 9.71 -50.15 19.36
C THR A 21 8.43 -49.77 18.58
N GLY A 22 8.33 -50.03 17.26
CA GLY A 22 7.02 -50.03 16.58
C GLY A 22 6.92 -49.69 15.07
N ALA A 23 7.25 -50.68 14.23
CA ALA A 23 6.76 -51.10 12.89
C ALA A 23 5.97 -50.18 11.87
N PRO A 24 6.04 -50.49 10.55
CA PRO A 24 5.85 -49.56 9.40
C PRO A 24 4.53 -49.73 8.58
N PRO A 25 4.26 -48.87 7.56
CA PRO A 25 2.99 -48.84 6.82
C PRO A 25 3.03 -49.62 5.48
N PRO A 26 1.88 -49.92 4.84
CA PRO A 26 1.85 -50.45 3.48
C PRO A 26 1.39 -49.43 2.41
N ALA A 27 1.88 -49.66 1.19
CA ALA A 27 1.68 -48.93 -0.05
C ALA A 27 0.58 -49.60 -0.94
N PRO A 28 0.20 -49.02 -2.11
CA PRO A 28 -1.13 -49.12 -2.72
C PRO A 28 -1.31 -50.22 -3.78
N VAL A 29 -2.56 -50.44 -4.22
CA VAL A 29 -2.94 -51.38 -5.30
C VAL A 29 -3.81 -50.67 -6.37
N VAL A 30 -3.57 -51.09 -7.61
CA VAL A 30 -4.00 -50.58 -8.92
C VAL A 30 -5.37 -51.14 -9.37
N ALA A 31 -5.97 -50.43 -10.34
CA ALA A 31 -7.27 -50.55 -11.03
C ALA A 31 -7.69 -51.93 -11.62
N PRO A 32 -8.89 -51.98 -12.25
CA PRO A 32 -8.90 -52.21 -13.71
C PRO A 32 -9.95 -51.40 -14.52
N ALA A 33 -9.71 -51.38 -15.83
CA ALA A 33 -10.49 -50.78 -16.92
C ALA A 33 -11.59 -51.70 -17.50
N LEU A 34 -12.43 -51.20 -18.42
CA LEU A 34 -12.83 -51.82 -19.71
C LEU A 34 -13.76 -50.88 -20.57
N LEU A 35 -13.37 -50.64 -21.84
CA LEU A 35 -14.09 -50.63 -23.15
C LEU A 35 -15.41 -49.84 -23.36
N ASP A 36 -15.79 -49.28 -24.53
CA ASP A 36 -15.20 -49.00 -25.86
C ASP A 36 -16.24 -48.15 -26.67
N SER A 37 -15.82 -47.58 -27.80
CA SER A 37 -16.59 -47.18 -29.02
C SER A 37 -16.42 -45.74 -29.54
N SER A 38 -16.30 -45.71 -30.86
CA SER A 38 -15.67 -44.75 -31.77
C SER A 38 -16.56 -43.60 -32.28
N SER A 39 -15.99 -42.43 -32.56
CA SER A 39 -16.06 -41.80 -33.90
C SER A 39 -15.03 -40.67 -34.04
N SER A 40 -14.40 -40.60 -35.21
CA SER A 40 -13.37 -39.62 -35.57
C SER A 40 -13.96 -38.29 -36.00
N LEU A 41 -13.47 -37.19 -35.43
CA LEU A 41 -13.35 -35.87 -36.06
C LEU A 41 -12.27 -35.14 -35.26
N ALA A 42 -11.15 -34.80 -35.88
CA ALA A 42 -10.05 -34.11 -35.23
C ALA A 42 -10.39 -32.62 -35.01
N PRO A 43 -10.28 -32.10 -33.77
CA PRO A 43 -10.10 -30.67 -33.54
C PRO A 43 -8.66 -30.41 -33.09
N ALA A 44 -8.11 -29.29 -33.56
CA ALA A 44 -6.82 -28.78 -33.17
C ALA A 44 -6.70 -28.72 -31.62
N VAL A 45 -5.60 -29.24 -31.10
CA VAL A 45 -5.23 -29.17 -29.68
C VAL A 45 -5.12 -27.68 -29.29
N PRO A 46 -5.93 -27.16 -28.35
CA PRO A 46 -5.66 -25.87 -27.78
C PRO A 46 -4.40 -26.02 -26.93
N ALA A 47 -3.35 -25.28 -27.27
CA ALA A 47 -2.19 -25.15 -26.40
C ALA A 47 -2.66 -24.73 -25.01
N ALA A 48 -2.27 -25.50 -23.99
CA ALA A 48 -2.54 -25.18 -22.60
C ALA A 48 -2.04 -23.74 -22.32
N PRO A 49 -2.83 -22.87 -21.69
CA PRO A 49 -2.35 -21.55 -21.35
C PRO A 49 -1.27 -21.72 -20.29
N VAL A 50 -0.03 -21.41 -20.68
CA VAL A 50 1.07 -21.23 -19.74
C VAL A 50 0.66 -20.08 -18.82
N ALA A 51 0.35 -20.41 -17.56
CA ALA A 51 0.06 -19.43 -16.54
C ALA A 51 1.28 -18.53 -16.35
N ALA A 52 1.21 -17.31 -16.88
CA ALA A 52 2.19 -16.28 -16.58
C ALA A 52 2.01 -15.85 -15.10
N PRO A 53 3.12 -15.70 -14.33
CA PRO A 53 3.04 -15.41 -12.91
C PRO A 53 2.37 -14.06 -12.68
N VAL A 54 1.38 -14.07 -11.79
CA VAL A 54 0.77 -12.87 -11.22
C VAL A 54 1.82 -12.16 -10.38
N LEU A 55 1.97 -10.84 -10.51
CA LEU A 55 2.68 -10.01 -9.53
C LEU A 55 1.80 -9.93 -8.26
N THR A 56 1.75 -11.03 -7.51
CA THR A 56 1.25 -11.06 -6.14
C THR A 56 2.30 -10.45 -5.22
N SER A 57 1.85 -9.76 -4.16
CA SER A 57 2.71 -9.35 -3.04
C SER A 57 3.33 -10.53 -2.28
N ALA A 58 2.90 -11.76 -2.59
CA ALA A 58 3.64 -12.96 -2.24
C ALA A 58 4.68 -13.22 -3.33
N GLY A 59 5.95 -12.95 -3.01
CA GLY A 59 7.07 -13.50 -3.80
C GLY A 59 6.97 -15.02 -3.88
N ALA A 60 7.76 -15.63 -4.79
CA ALA A 60 7.96 -17.07 -4.79
C ALA A 60 8.32 -17.53 -3.36
N PRO A 61 7.79 -18.67 -2.86
CA PRO A 61 7.82 -19.06 -1.45
C PRO A 61 9.22 -19.10 -0.80
N ASP A 62 10.30 -19.08 -1.60
CA ASP A 62 11.67 -19.22 -1.13
C ASP A 62 12.52 -17.93 -1.15
N LYS A 63 12.05 -16.81 -1.71
CA LYS A 63 12.82 -15.54 -1.72
C LYS A 63 12.23 -14.54 -0.71
N PRO A 64 13.02 -14.06 0.28
CA PRO A 64 12.53 -13.06 1.21
C PRO A 64 12.12 -11.77 0.47
N PRO A 65 11.10 -11.04 0.96
CA PRO A 65 10.58 -9.83 0.30
C PRO A 65 11.59 -8.67 0.27
N TYR A 66 12.64 -8.74 1.11
CA TYR A 66 13.72 -7.78 1.17
C TYR A 66 15.07 -8.50 1.17
N PRO A 67 16.13 -7.89 0.63
CA PRO A 67 17.49 -8.39 0.81
C PRO A 67 17.85 -8.44 2.31
N LEU A 68 18.68 -9.43 2.65
CA LEU A 68 19.18 -9.60 4.01
C LEU A 68 20.13 -8.46 4.37
N ALA A 69 20.14 -8.10 5.66
CA ALA A 69 21.13 -7.17 6.17
C ALA A 69 22.54 -7.79 6.11
N PRO A 70 23.61 -6.98 5.97
CA PRO A 70 24.98 -7.48 5.98
C PRO A 70 25.29 -8.21 7.28
N THR A 71 26.05 -9.30 7.24
CA THR A 71 26.40 -10.09 8.43
C THR A 71 27.17 -9.28 9.47
N LEU A 72 28.00 -8.34 9.03
CA LEU A 72 28.74 -7.41 9.89
C LEU A 72 28.22 -5.98 9.68
N PRO A 73 28.13 -5.16 10.73
CA PRO A 73 27.82 -3.74 10.55
C PRO A 73 28.84 -3.04 9.64
N THR A 74 28.37 -2.18 8.75
CA THR A 74 29.17 -1.70 7.61
C THR A 74 30.26 -0.72 8.00
N LEU A 75 30.03 0.13 9.01
CA LEU A 75 30.92 1.23 9.39
C LEU A 75 31.91 0.79 10.48
N ALA A 76 33.13 1.32 10.40
CA ALA A 76 34.12 1.18 11.46
C ALA A 76 33.91 2.26 12.53
N GLY A 77 33.98 1.87 13.80
CA GLY A 77 34.09 2.78 14.93
C GLY A 77 35.48 3.42 15.03
N PRO A 78 35.80 4.08 16.16
CA PRO A 78 37.08 4.75 16.35
C PRO A 78 38.27 3.82 16.13
N LYS A 79 39.35 4.35 15.51
CA LYS A 79 40.52 3.56 15.10
C LYS A 79 41.11 2.78 16.28
N GLY A 80 41.37 1.50 16.06
CA GLY A 80 41.98 0.60 17.05
C GLY A 80 41.00 -0.01 18.07
N THR A 81 39.72 0.37 18.04
CA THR A 81 38.72 -0.20 18.97
C THR A 81 38.16 -1.54 18.51
N GLY A 82 38.18 -1.81 17.20
CA GLY A 82 37.52 -2.98 16.58
C GLY A 82 35.99 -2.90 16.58
N ILE A 83 35.39 -1.79 17.03
CA ILE A 83 33.94 -1.59 17.01
C ILE A 83 33.47 -1.43 15.57
N ARG A 84 32.30 -2.00 15.25
CA ARG A 84 31.58 -1.73 14.00
C ARG A 84 30.14 -1.34 14.30
N PHE A 85 29.54 -0.51 13.46
CA PHE A 85 28.14 -0.11 13.62
C PHE A 85 27.50 0.22 12.27
N ASP A 86 26.17 0.23 12.21
CA ASP A 86 25.39 0.79 11.11
C ASP A 86 23.92 0.96 11.50
N PHE A 87 23.10 1.40 10.54
CA PHE A 87 21.65 1.55 10.67
C PHE A 87 20.90 0.69 9.63
N ASN A 88 21.47 -0.46 9.27
CA ASN A 88 20.90 -1.40 8.31
C ASN A 88 20.12 -2.48 9.08
N ASP A 89 18.79 -2.49 8.95
CA ASP A 89 17.89 -3.31 9.79
C ASP A 89 17.85 -2.85 11.26
N GLY A 90 17.62 -1.56 11.45
CA GLY A 90 17.68 -0.88 12.75
C GLY A 90 19.11 -0.49 13.12
N CYS A 91 19.31 -0.05 14.35
CA CYS A 91 20.63 0.34 14.87
C CYS A 91 21.41 -0.90 15.33
N ARG A 92 22.59 -1.13 14.76
CA ARG A 92 23.44 -2.30 15.07
C ARG A 92 24.82 -1.86 15.53
N VAL A 93 25.31 -2.45 16.60
CA VAL A 93 26.63 -2.16 17.18
C VAL A 93 27.31 -3.47 17.54
N MET A 94 28.47 -3.71 16.96
CA MET A 94 29.30 -4.88 17.23
C MET A 94 30.58 -4.47 17.94
N VAL A 95 30.90 -5.17 19.03
CA VAL A 95 32.10 -4.93 19.84
C VAL A 95 32.96 -6.20 19.89
N PRO A 96 34.30 -6.09 19.82
CA PRO A 96 35.19 -7.24 19.95
C PRO A 96 35.32 -7.65 21.42
N LYS A 97 36.14 -8.66 21.72
CA LYS A 97 36.43 -9.07 23.10
C LYS A 97 36.97 -7.91 23.97
N GLY A 98 36.29 -7.66 25.09
CA GLY A 98 36.58 -6.57 26.03
C GLY A 98 35.58 -6.55 27.18
N ASP A 99 35.45 -5.39 27.83
CA ASP A 99 34.46 -5.13 28.88
C ASP A 99 33.73 -3.85 28.49
N TRP A 100 32.62 -4.04 27.77
CA TRP A 100 31.91 -2.99 27.09
C TRP A 100 30.57 -2.72 27.75
N LYS A 101 30.16 -1.46 27.72
CA LYS A 101 28.78 -1.05 27.95
C LYS A 101 28.28 -0.29 26.73
N VAL A 102 27.18 -0.76 26.14
CA VAL A 102 26.55 -0.20 24.95
C VAL A 102 25.18 0.36 25.33
N THR A 103 24.92 1.60 24.94
CA THR A 103 23.64 2.30 25.12
C THR A 103 23.10 2.71 23.76
N LEU A 104 21.84 2.39 23.48
CA LEU A 104 21.07 2.91 22.37
C LEU A 104 19.99 3.83 22.92
N SER A 105 19.94 5.07 22.44
CA SER A 105 18.95 6.07 22.84
C SER A 105 18.24 6.67 21.63
N ASP A 106 17.09 7.30 21.88
CA ASP A 106 16.41 8.15 20.91
C ASP A 106 16.85 9.60 21.17
N SER A 107 17.62 10.17 20.24
CA SER A 107 18.16 11.53 20.41
C SER A 107 17.11 12.64 20.30
N HIS A 108 15.90 12.34 19.86
CA HIS A 108 14.79 13.30 19.84
C HIS A 108 14.07 13.35 21.18
N THR A 109 13.82 12.19 21.81
CA THR A 109 13.07 12.10 23.07
C THR A 109 13.96 12.06 24.31
N GLY A 110 15.26 11.75 24.16
CA GLY A 110 16.21 11.57 25.26
C GLY A 110 16.08 10.23 26.00
N ASN A 111 15.19 9.33 25.56
CA ASN A 111 14.99 8.04 26.20
C ASN A 111 16.14 7.07 25.88
N ILE A 112 16.61 6.36 26.91
CA ILE A 112 17.44 5.17 26.72
C ILE A 112 16.51 4.03 26.30
N LEU A 113 16.68 3.56 25.06
CA LEU A 113 15.88 2.49 24.48
C LEU A 113 16.41 1.12 24.88
N PHE A 114 17.73 1.00 24.99
CA PHE A 114 18.40 -0.23 25.39
C PHE A 114 19.77 0.06 25.98
N GLN A 115 20.16 -0.69 27.01
CA GLN A 115 21.49 -0.60 27.61
C GLN A 115 21.93 -1.97 28.10
N THR A 116 23.16 -2.37 27.80
CA THR A 116 23.71 -3.64 28.28
C THR A 116 25.22 -3.57 28.49
N SER A 117 25.72 -4.44 29.38
CA SER A 117 27.15 -4.73 29.53
C SER A 117 27.48 -6.07 28.88
N MET A 118 28.56 -6.15 28.11
CA MET A 118 28.93 -7.35 27.35
C MET A 118 30.43 -7.47 27.12
N THR A 119 30.87 -8.72 26.92
CA THR A 119 32.28 -9.01 26.64
C THR A 119 32.61 -8.96 25.16
N GLU A 120 31.71 -9.41 24.30
CA GLU A 120 31.82 -9.36 22.84
C GLU A 120 30.44 -9.60 22.22
N GLY A 121 30.28 -9.29 20.94
CA GLY A 121 29.07 -9.62 20.17
C GLY A 121 28.40 -8.40 19.56
N CYS A 122 27.12 -8.55 19.22
CA CYS A 122 26.33 -7.54 18.53
C CYS A 122 25.08 -7.17 19.33
N VAL A 123 24.83 -5.87 19.46
CA VAL A 123 23.57 -5.29 19.95
C VAL A 123 22.80 -4.79 18.74
N MET A 124 21.50 -5.11 18.67
CA MET A 124 20.59 -4.65 17.63
C MET A 124 19.34 -4.06 18.25
N SER A 125 18.87 -2.93 17.73
CA SER A 125 17.59 -2.36 18.16
C SER A 125 16.43 -3.29 17.80
N ALA A 126 15.43 -3.38 18.69
CA ALA A 126 14.18 -4.06 18.41
C ALA A 126 13.39 -3.36 17.28
N LYS A 127 13.42 -2.02 17.26
CA LYS A 127 12.75 -1.20 16.26
C LYS A 127 13.59 -1.07 14.98
N LYS A 128 12.93 -1.22 13.83
CA LYS A 128 13.51 -1.29 12.48
C LYS A 128 13.10 -0.13 11.57
N TYR A 129 12.06 0.61 11.95
CA TYR A 129 11.69 1.89 11.33
C TYR A 129 12.68 3.00 11.74
N PHE A 130 12.52 4.18 11.15
CA PHE A 130 13.34 5.35 11.46
C PHE A 130 13.16 5.76 12.92
N VAL A 131 14.26 5.70 13.66
CA VAL A 131 14.44 6.35 14.95
C VAL A 131 15.74 7.14 14.83
N PRO A 132 15.82 8.39 15.32
CA PRO A 132 17.06 9.17 15.32
C PRO A 132 17.98 8.65 16.43
N PHE A 133 18.44 7.41 16.27
CA PHE A 133 19.23 6.66 17.23
C PHE A 133 20.52 7.40 17.59
N GLU A 134 20.91 7.28 18.83
CA GLU A 134 22.21 7.66 19.33
C GLU A 134 22.87 6.46 20.02
N ILE A 135 24.15 6.25 19.69
CA ILE A 135 24.96 5.13 20.14
C ILE A 135 26.02 5.67 21.08
N GLU A 136 26.06 5.12 22.30
CA GLU A 136 27.16 5.34 23.22
C GLU A 136 27.82 4.00 23.54
N VAL A 137 29.14 3.93 23.42
CA VAL A 137 29.93 2.77 23.82
C VAL A 137 31.00 3.21 24.79
N SER A 138 31.08 2.55 25.93
CA SER A 138 32.14 2.75 26.92
C SER A 138 32.86 1.43 27.21
N ARG A 139 34.12 1.53 27.63
CA ARG A 139 34.97 0.40 28.04
C ARG A 139 35.57 0.70 29.40
N HIS A 140 35.42 -0.21 30.36
CA HIS A 140 35.85 0.02 31.75
C HIS A 140 35.36 1.37 32.32
N GLY A 141 34.12 1.74 32.02
CA GLY A 141 33.50 3.01 32.45
C GLY A 141 33.97 4.27 31.72
N LYS A 142 34.90 4.17 30.75
CA LYS A 142 35.37 5.31 29.94
C LYS A 142 34.68 5.32 28.59
N ALA A 143 34.14 6.48 28.17
CA ALA A 143 33.53 6.64 26.86
C ALA A 143 34.57 6.36 25.75
N VAL A 144 34.18 5.54 24.77
CA VAL A 144 35.01 5.14 23.63
C VAL A 144 34.41 5.63 22.32
N MET A 145 33.09 5.54 22.16
CA MET A 145 32.37 5.98 20.96
C MET A 145 31.08 6.68 21.36
N HIS A 146 30.79 7.78 20.67
CA HIS A 146 29.51 8.45 20.65
C HIS A 146 29.16 8.70 19.17
N HIS A 147 27.98 8.27 18.75
CA HIS A 147 27.52 8.49 17.37
C HIS A 147 26.02 8.76 17.37
N ARG A 148 25.64 9.97 16.96
CA ARG A 148 24.25 10.32 16.69
C ARG A 148 23.92 10.03 15.23
N PHE A 149 22.73 9.51 14.96
CA PHE A 149 22.27 9.32 13.59
C PHE A 149 22.29 10.65 12.84
N ASP A 150 23.06 10.69 11.76
CA ASP A 150 23.12 11.80 10.82
C ASP A 150 23.28 11.21 9.42
N ALA A 151 22.30 11.41 8.55
CA ALA A 151 22.29 10.87 7.20
C ALA A 151 22.70 11.89 6.13
N ARG A 152 23.04 13.13 6.50
CA ARG A 152 23.48 14.16 5.55
C ARG A 152 24.67 13.66 4.75
N ASP A 153 24.57 13.72 3.43
CA ASP A 153 25.59 13.26 2.49
C ASP A 153 26.02 11.79 2.71
N LYS A 154 25.19 10.95 3.33
CA LYS A 154 25.44 9.50 3.47
C LYS A 154 24.54 8.73 2.53
N ALA A 155 25.02 7.57 2.09
CA ALA A 155 24.24 6.66 1.25
C ALA A 155 23.14 6.00 2.10
N VAL A 156 21.88 6.23 1.76
CA VAL A 156 20.72 5.63 2.43
C VAL A 156 19.92 4.84 1.41
N LEU A 157 19.47 3.66 1.81
CA LEU A 157 18.64 2.78 0.98
C LEU A 157 17.21 2.72 1.52
N ILE A 158 16.23 2.98 0.67
CA ILE A 158 14.83 2.69 0.95
C ILE A 158 14.39 1.52 0.07
N LEU A 159 13.93 0.45 0.73
CA LEU A 159 13.52 -0.79 0.10
C LEU A 159 12.00 -0.84 0.02
N PHE A 160 11.47 -0.80 -1.21
CA PHE A 160 10.09 -1.18 -1.46
C PHE A 160 10.01 -2.65 -1.91
N PRO A 161 8.99 -3.41 -1.47
CA PRO A 161 8.77 -4.76 -1.93
C PRO A 161 8.36 -4.75 -3.41
N VAL A 162 8.54 -5.88 -4.07
CA VAL A 162 7.87 -6.12 -5.36
C VAL A 162 6.39 -6.34 -5.05
N GLY A 163 5.58 -5.32 -5.28
CA GLY A 163 4.20 -5.26 -4.83
C GLY A 163 3.26 -4.67 -5.88
N THR A 164 2.06 -4.29 -5.43
CA THR A 164 1.06 -3.73 -6.33
C THR A 164 1.42 -2.29 -6.70
N LEU A 165 1.02 -1.86 -7.91
CA LEU A 165 1.27 -0.51 -8.43
C LEU A 165 0.84 0.59 -7.44
N GLY A 166 -0.30 0.42 -6.79
CA GLY A 166 -0.87 1.43 -5.88
C GLY A 166 0.00 1.67 -4.64
N ASP A 167 0.52 0.59 -4.06
CA ASP A 167 1.37 0.68 -2.87
C ASP A 167 2.62 1.53 -3.15
N LEU A 168 3.31 1.25 -4.26
CA LEU A 168 4.53 1.94 -4.63
C LEU A 168 4.29 3.41 -4.99
N VAL A 169 3.25 3.71 -5.76
CA VAL A 169 2.88 5.10 -6.11
C VAL A 169 2.50 5.89 -4.86
N GLY A 170 1.80 5.25 -3.90
CA GLY A 170 1.41 5.88 -2.64
C GLY A 170 2.57 6.06 -1.65
N TRP A 171 3.55 5.16 -1.63
CA TRP A 171 4.66 5.21 -0.67
C TRP A 171 5.87 6.03 -1.12
N PHE A 172 6.15 6.05 -2.43
CA PHE A 172 7.35 6.69 -2.96
C PHE A 172 7.52 8.17 -2.56
N PRO A 173 6.48 9.02 -2.53
CA PRO A 173 6.61 10.41 -2.08
C PRO A 173 7.20 10.57 -0.67
N TYR A 174 6.98 9.61 0.24
CA TYR A 174 7.57 9.65 1.58
C TYR A 174 9.08 9.38 1.58
N ALA A 175 9.58 8.62 0.61
CA ALA A 175 11.02 8.46 0.41
C ALA A 175 11.66 9.78 -0.04
N VAL A 176 10.99 10.54 -0.91
CA VAL A 176 11.41 11.89 -1.31
C VAL A 176 11.45 12.82 -0.10
N LYS A 177 10.38 12.87 0.71
CA LYS A 177 10.37 13.65 1.97
C LYS A 177 11.51 13.27 2.91
N PHE A 178 11.85 11.98 2.99
CA PHE A 178 12.97 11.52 3.80
C PHE A 178 14.30 12.07 3.28
N GLN A 179 14.51 12.00 1.96
CA GLN A 179 15.69 12.54 1.29
C GLN A 179 15.82 14.04 1.54
N GLU A 180 14.74 14.81 1.37
CA GLU A 180 14.73 16.26 1.58
C GLU A 180 15.03 16.63 3.03
N LYS A 181 14.37 15.96 3.99
CA LYS A 181 14.56 16.21 5.43
C LYS A 181 15.98 15.91 5.89
N HIS A 182 16.57 14.82 5.39
CA HIS A 182 17.86 14.32 5.87
C HIS A 182 19.04 14.69 4.98
N GLN A 183 18.79 15.24 3.79
CA GLN A 183 19.81 15.59 2.80
C GLN A 183 20.77 14.43 2.51
N CYS A 184 20.25 13.20 2.44
CA CYS A 184 21.04 12.02 2.17
C CYS A 184 21.20 11.79 0.66
N ARG A 185 22.18 10.96 0.29
CA ARG A 185 22.22 10.35 -1.05
C ARG A 185 21.30 9.14 -1.03
N LEU A 186 20.08 9.33 -1.53
CA LEU A 186 19.04 8.32 -1.48
C LEU A 186 19.14 7.39 -2.70
N THR A 187 19.12 6.10 -2.43
CA THR A 187 18.84 5.04 -3.40
C THR A 187 17.53 4.36 -3.03
N VAL A 188 16.69 4.11 -4.02
CA VAL A 188 15.39 3.45 -3.88
C VAL A 188 15.40 2.14 -4.66
N SER A 189 15.09 1.04 -3.97
CA SER A 189 14.85 -0.25 -4.60
C SER A 189 13.37 -0.43 -4.91
N MET A 190 13.02 -0.66 -6.18
CA MET A 190 11.65 -0.97 -6.62
C MET A 190 11.63 -1.82 -7.90
N SER A 191 10.44 -2.23 -8.35
CA SER A 191 10.30 -2.98 -9.60
C SER A 191 10.76 -2.17 -10.82
N ALA A 192 11.48 -2.82 -11.73
CA ALA A 192 11.91 -2.23 -13.00
C ALA A 192 10.75 -1.68 -13.86
N LEU A 193 9.52 -2.18 -13.65
CA LEU A 193 8.34 -1.68 -14.34
C LEU A 193 7.93 -0.26 -13.91
N LEU A 194 8.27 0.14 -12.68
CA LEU A 194 7.91 1.46 -12.14
C LEU A 194 9.03 2.49 -12.25
N ILE A 195 10.29 2.06 -12.29
CA ILE A 195 11.44 2.98 -12.39
C ILE A 195 11.27 4.03 -13.50
N PRO A 196 10.84 3.67 -14.74
CA PRO A 196 10.66 4.65 -15.82
C PRO A 196 9.61 5.74 -15.55
N LEU A 197 8.71 5.56 -14.58
CA LEU A 197 7.73 6.59 -14.21
C LEU A 197 8.36 7.75 -13.42
N PHE A 198 9.42 7.47 -12.66
CA PHE A 198 9.94 8.38 -11.63
C PHE A 198 11.35 8.88 -11.93
N GLN A 199 12.23 8.05 -12.51
CA GLN A 199 13.67 8.34 -12.58
C GLN A 199 14.00 9.72 -13.17
N ASP A 200 13.31 10.13 -14.24
CA ASP A 200 13.59 11.39 -14.92
C ASP A 200 12.97 12.60 -14.19
N ALA A 201 11.94 12.36 -13.36
CA ALA A 201 11.36 13.37 -12.49
C ALA A 201 12.18 13.59 -11.19
N TYR A 202 13.02 12.62 -10.81
CA TYR A 202 13.81 12.63 -9.58
C TYR A 202 15.29 12.33 -9.84
N PRO A 203 16.02 13.20 -10.59
CA PRO A 203 17.39 12.92 -11.02
C PRO A 203 18.43 12.84 -9.87
N HIS A 204 18.05 13.24 -8.67
CA HIS A 204 18.89 13.19 -7.46
C HIS A 204 18.67 11.92 -6.63
N ILE A 205 17.72 11.06 -7.01
CA ILE A 205 17.47 9.76 -6.39
C ILE A 205 17.96 8.68 -7.34
N GLU A 206 18.77 7.76 -6.84
CA GLU A 206 19.17 6.58 -7.59
C GLU A 206 18.06 5.52 -7.50
N PHE A 207 17.71 4.91 -8.63
CA PHE A 207 16.72 3.83 -8.69
C PHE A 207 17.40 2.52 -9.08
N VAL A 208 17.12 1.46 -8.32
CA VAL A 208 17.69 0.13 -8.55
C VAL A 208 16.61 -0.95 -8.44
N THR A 209 16.84 -2.09 -9.08
CA THR A 209 16.02 -3.29 -8.85
C THR A 209 16.50 -4.03 -7.60
N PRO A 210 15.64 -4.87 -6.97
CA PRO A 210 16.05 -5.65 -5.80
C PRO A 210 17.30 -6.50 -6.00
N GLU A 211 17.55 -6.98 -7.22
CA GLU A 211 18.72 -7.80 -7.59
C GLU A 211 20.02 -6.98 -7.64
N GLN A 212 19.93 -5.66 -7.83
CA GLN A 212 21.08 -4.76 -7.91
C GLN A 212 21.51 -4.25 -6.52
N VAL A 213 20.68 -4.44 -5.50
CA VAL A 213 20.94 -3.94 -4.14
C VAL A 213 22.14 -4.64 -3.51
N LYS A 214 23.04 -3.82 -2.97
CA LYS A 214 24.19 -4.24 -2.15
C LYS A 214 24.13 -3.51 -0.81
N VAL A 215 23.43 -4.08 0.16
CA VAL A 215 23.08 -3.40 1.43
C VAL A 215 24.34 -2.92 2.19
N GLU A 216 25.47 -3.61 2.02
CA GLU A 216 26.74 -3.27 2.64
C GLU A 216 27.33 -1.90 2.26
N GLN A 217 26.83 -1.28 1.20
CA GLN A 217 27.27 0.04 0.72
C GLN A 217 26.61 1.21 1.46
N TYR A 218 25.56 0.92 2.25
CA TYR A 218 24.70 1.94 2.82
C TYR A 218 24.97 2.17 4.30
N TYR A 219 24.81 3.44 4.70
CA TYR A 219 24.85 3.89 6.09
C TYR A 219 23.60 3.44 6.86
N ALA A 220 22.44 3.51 6.20
CA ALA A 220 21.16 3.14 6.76
C ALA A 220 20.26 2.49 5.70
N THR A 221 19.39 1.59 6.12
CA THR A 221 18.41 0.93 5.25
C THR A 221 17.05 0.85 5.92
N TYR A 222 15.99 1.28 5.22
CA TYR A 222 14.61 1.22 5.69
C TYR A 222 13.74 0.36 4.77
N ARG A 223 12.95 -0.53 5.36
CA ARG A 223 12.01 -1.41 4.64
C ARG A 223 10.61 -0.83 4.75
N ILE A 224 9.98 -0.53 3.61
CA ILE A 224 8.61 -0.04 3.57
C ILE A 224 7.68 -1.17 3.19
N GLY A 225 6.62 -1.40 3.93
CA GLY A 225 5.63 -2.42 3.58
C GLY A 225 4.43 -2.44 4.50
N LEU A 226 3.59 -3.44 4.31
CA LEU A 226 2.42 -3.73 5.14
C LEU A 226 2.73 -4.90 6.06
N PHE A 227 2.89 -4.63 7.36
CA PHE A 227 3.25 -5.65 8.35
C PHE A 227 2.02 -6.04 9.18
N PHE A 228 1.31 -7.11 8.80
CA PHE A 228 0.02 -7.49 9.42
C PHE A 228 0.14 -7.98 10.87
N ASP A 229 1.18 -8.75 11.16
CA ASP A 229 1.37 -9.47 12.42
C ASP A 229 2.50 -8.84 13.26
N ASP A 230 2.72 -7.53 13.09
CA ASP A 230 3.75 -6.76 13.81
C ASP A 230 3.26 -6.30 15.19
N HIS A 231 2.88 -7.26 16.04
CA HIS A 231 2.31 -6.99 17.36
C HIS A 231 3.28 -6.23 18.29
N ASP A 232 4.57 -6.47 18.14
CA ASP A 232 5.62 -5.78 18.88
C ASP A 232 5.96 -4.41 18.29
N GLN A 233 5.32 -3.99 17.20
CA GLN A 233 5.61 -2.76 16.46
C GLN A 233 7.11 -2.66 16.18
N ALA A 234 7.70 -3.73 15.64
CA ALA A 234 9.12 -3.79 15.33
C ALA A 234 9.42 -3.05 14.01
N PHE A 235 8.53 -3.16 13.02
CA PHE A 235 8.76 -2.68 11.65
C PHE A 235 7.97 -1.42 11.31
N GLN A 236 6.84 -1.18 11.96
CA GLN A 236 6.04 0.04 11.81
C GLN A 236 5.68 0.63 13.19
N PRO A 237 5.72 1.97 13.37
CA PRO A 237 5.35 2.60 14.64
C PRO A 237 3.86 2.45 14.99
N SER A 238 3.01 2.26 14.00
CA SER A 238 1.57 2.10 14.15
C SER A 238 1.08 1.13 13.09
N ASP A 239 0.04 0.36 13.40
CA ASP A 239 -0.57 -0.54 12.43
C ASP A 239 -1.08 0.26 11.23
N PHE A 240 -0.67 -0.13 10.01
CA PHE A 240 -1.06 0.57 8.79
C PHE A 240 -2.59 0.69 8.62
N ARG A 241 -3.37 -0.24 9.19
CA ARG A 241 -4.84 -0.21 9.13
C ARG A 241 -5.44 0.99 9.86
N GLN A 242 -4.71 1.56 10.81
CA GLN A 242 -5.12 2.73 11.59
C GLN A 242 -4.77 4.06 10.89
N VAL A 243 -3.60 4.12 10.24
CA VAL A 243 -3.08 5.37 9.64
C VAL A 243 -3.35 5.48 8.14
N GLY A 244 -3.74 4.37 7.51
CA GLY A 244 -3.96 4.26 6.08
C GLY A 244 -2.80 3.56 5.37
N LEU A 245 -3.12 2.86 4.28
CA LEU A 245 -2.20 2.00 3.52
C LEU A 245 -0.93 2.75 3.11
N HIS A 246 -1.06 3.98 2.65
CA HIS A 246 0.05 4.74 2.09
C HIS A 246 0.78 5.59 3.13
N ARG A 247 0.06 6.20 4.08
CA ARG A 247 0.66 7.07 5.12
C ARG A 247 1.59 6.30 6.07
N THR A 248 1.40 4.98 6.22
CA THR A 248 2.31 4.13 7.00
C THR A 248 3.79 4.29 6.59
N ALA A 249 4.08 4.54 5.30
CA ALA A 249 5.45 4.81 4.85
C ALA A 249 6.03 6.10 5.47
N GLY A 250 5.22 7.14 5.61
CA GLY A 250 5.59 8.37 6.32
C GLY A 250 5.89 8.12 7.80
N HIS A 251 5.09 7.29 8.45
CA HIS A 251 5.33 6.87 9.84
C HIS A 251 6.62 6.04 9.96
N ILE A 252 6.84 5.05 9.10
CA ILE A 252 8.07 4.22 9.10
C ILE A 252 9.32 5.08 8.87
N LEU A 253 9.24 6.09 8.02
CA LEU A 253 10.37 6.98 7.71
C LEU A 253 10.48 8.18 8.68
N GLY A 254 9.52 8.37 9.59
CA GLY A 254 9.50 9.49 10.53
C GLY A 254 9.45 10.87 9.84
N VAL A 255 8.69 10.97 8.75
CA VAL A 255 8.45 12.21 7.98
C VAL A 255 6.99 12.64 8.10
N ASP A 256 6.67 13.84 7.59
CA ASP A 256 5.30 14.32 7.53
C ASP A 256 4.38 13.32 6.77
N PRO A 257 3.33 12.78 7.43
CA PRO A 257 2.45 11.76 6.86
C PRO A 257 1.38 12.34 5.91
N THR A 258 1.32 13.65 5.68
CA THR A 258 0.43 14.23 4.68
C THR A 258 0.74 13.66 3.30
N GLU A 259 -0.29 13.14 2.63
CA GLU A 259 -0.16 12.55 1.31
C GLU A 259 0.14 13.59 0.22
N MET A 260 0.84 13.18 -0.83
CA MET A 260 1.04 13.99 -2.03
C MET A 260 1.27 13.07 -3.24
N PRO A 261 0.75 13.41 -4.42
CA PRO A 261 1.04 12.65 -5.63
C PRO A 261 2.53 12.75 -5.98
N PRO A 262 3.18 11.67 -6.46
CA PRO A 262 4.54 11.77 -7.00
C PRO A 262 4.55 12.55 -8.31
N LEU A 263 5.70 13.15 -8.62
CA LEU A 263 5.99 13.70 -9.94
C LEU A 263 6.21 12.55 -10.93
N LEU A 264 5.68 12.71 -12.14
CA LEU A 264 5.83 11.75 -13.23
C LEU A 264 6.46 12.45 -14.43
N ALA A 265 7.53 11.87 -14.97
CA ALA A 265 8.11 12.28 -16.24
C ALA A 265 7.70 11.26 -17.30
N LEU A 266 6.90 11.71 -18.27
CA LEU A 266 6.42 10.85 -19.36
C LEU A 266 7.26 11.09 -20.61
N PRO A 267 7.70 10.04 -21.32
CA PRO A 267 8.46 10.19 -22.56
C PRO A 267 7.60 10.79 -23.70
N ASP A 268 6.28 10.68 -23.60
CA ASP A 268 5.31 11.28 -24.50
C ASP A 268 4.17 11.90 -23.69
N GLU A 269 4.00 13.22 -23.84
CA GLU A 269 2.93 13.98 -23.18
C GLU A 269 1.81 14.39 -24.13
N THR A 270 1.82 13.94 -25.38
CA THR A 270 0.77 14.29 -26.35
C THR A 270 -0.57 13.69 -25.96
N ARG A 271 -1.67 14.33 -26.34
CA ARG A 271 -3.01 13.82 -26.08
C ARG A 271 -3.28 12.57 -26.95
N PRO A 272 -3.64 11.39 -26.38
CA PRO A 272 -3.86 10.18 -27.18
C PRO A 272 -5.05 10.26 -28.13
N ILE A 273 -6.15 10.88 -27.69
CA ILE A 273 -7.38 11.03 -28.48
C ILE A 273 -7.91 12.47 -28.40
N PRO A 274 -8.27 13.12 -29.53
CA PRO A 274 -8.73 14.51 -29.51
C PRO A 274 -10.03 14.73 -28.73
N GLU A 275 -10.97 13.77 -28.78
CA GLU A 275 -12.27 13.91 -28.13
C GLU A 275 -12.15 13.88 -26.60
N ARG A 276 -13.21 14.31 -25.90
CA ARG A 276 -13.31 14.15 -24.45
C ARG A 276 -13.50 12.69 -24.10
N TYR A 277 -12.82 12.23 -23.07
CA TYR A 277 -12.89 10.84 -22.66
C TYR A 277 -12.70 10.66 -21.16
N VAL A 278 -13.22 9.54 -20.69
CA VAL A 278 -13.09 9.06 -19.32
C VAL A 278 -12.38 7.72 -19.36
N CYS A 279 -11.36 7.57 -18.53
CA CYS A 279 -10.73 6.27 -18.31
C CYS A 279 -11.46 5.52 -17.19
N ILE A 280 -11.65 4.21 -17.38
CA ILE A 280 -12.19 3.32 -16.36
C ILE A 280 -11.24 2.16 -16.08
N ALA A 281 -11.24 1.68 -14.85
CA ALA A 281 -10.59 0.44 -14.44
C ALA A 281 -11.54 -0.39 -13.57
N VAL A 282 -11.91 -1.56 -14.07
CA VAL A 282 -12.91 -2.44 -13.47
C VAL A 282 -12.30 -3.69 -12.86
N GLN A 283 -11.01 -3.93 -13.05
CA GLN A 283 -10.33 -5.12 -12.53
C GLN A 283 -9.58 -4.83 -11.21
N ALA A 284 -9.48 -5.85 -10.37
CA ALA A 284 -8.74 -5.79 -9.11
C ALA A 284 -8.17 -7.17 -8.72
N SER A 285 -7.32 -7.20 -7.70
CA SER A 285 -6.62 -8.42 -7.26
C SER A 285 -7.52 -9.43 -6.52
N THR A 286 -8.64 -8.98 -5.95
CA THR A 286 -9.59 -9.79 -5.17
C THR A 286 -11.01 -9.29 -5.37
N GLN A 287 -11.99 -10.20 -5.30
CA GLN A 287 -13.40 -9.90 -5.60
C GLN A 287 -13.99 -8.82 -4.68
N CYS A 288 -13.52 -8.72 -3.43
CA CYS A 288 -13.98 -7.70 -2.50
C CYS A 288 -13.67 -6.25 -2.93
N LYS A 289 -12.66 -6.06 -3.79
CA LYS A 289 -12.31 -4.74 -4.35
C LYS A 289 -13.17 -4.37 -5.57
N TYR A 290 -13.83 -5.34 -6.20
CA TYR A 290 -14.71 -5.08 -7.35
C TYR A 290 -15.97 -4.31 -6.92
N TRP A 291 -16.55 -3.57 -7.86
CA TRP A 291 -17.90 -3.05 -7.70
C TRP A 291 -18.91 -4.16 -8.05
N ASN A 292 -19.43 -4.82 -7.02
CA ASN A 292 -20.26 -6.03 -7.15
C ASN A 292 -21.74 -5.74 -7.45
N PHE A 293 -22.11 -4.51 -7.84
CA PHE A 293 -23.49 -4.19 -8.22
C PHE A 293 -23.82 -4.78 -9.61
N PRO A 294 -24.85 -5.65 -9.74
CA PRO A 294 -25.21 -6.25 -11.02
C PRO A 294 -25.55 -5.20 -12.08
N GLY A 295 -24.84 -5.21 -13.21
CA GLY A 295 -25.07 -4.28 -14.31
C GLY A 295 -24.58 -2.84 -14.06
N GLY A 296 -23.96 -2.55 -12.91
CA GLY A 296 -23.59 -1.18 -12.54
C GLY A 296 -22.64 -0.52 -13.54
N TRP A 297 -21.55 -1.21 -13.91
CA TRP A 297 -20.61 -0.69 -14.90
C TRP A 297 -21.24 -0.44 -16.28
N LYS A 298 -22.13 -1.33 -16.75
CA LYS A 298 -22.85 -1.14 -18.02
C LYS A 298 -23.66 0.17 -17.99
N GLU A 299 -24.35 0.42 -16.88
CA GLU A 299 -25.16 1.62 -16.71
C GLU A 299 -24.30 2.90 -16.64
N ILE A 300 -23.13 2.86 -15.99
CA ILE A 300 -22.20 3.99 -15.94
C ILE A 300 -21.56 4.26 -17.31
N VAL A 301 -21.16 3.21 -18.04
CA VAL A 301 -20.64 3.36 -19.42
C VAL A 301 -21.68 4.05 -20.30
N GLN A 302 -22.94 3.61 -20.27
CA GLN A 302 -23.99 4.24 -21.05
C GLN A 302 -24.22 5.70 -20.65
N PHE A 303 -24.30 5.98 -19.35
CA PHE A 303 -24.47 7.34 -18.83
C PHE A 303 -23.36 8.30 -19.27
N LEU A 304 -22.11 7.85 -19.25
CA LEU A 304 -20.97 8.65 -19.71
C LEU A 304 -21.03 8.91 -21.22
N LYS A 305 -21.43 7.91 -22.02
CA LYS A 305 -21.64 8.07 -23.46
C LYS A 305 -22.77 9.02 -23.80
N ASP A 306 -23.89 8.94 -23.08
CA ASP A 306 -25.02 9.85 -23.25
C ASP A 306 -24.63 11.31 -22.92
N ALA A 307 -23.65 11.49 -22.03
CA ALA A 307 -23.02 12.78 -21.73
C ALA A 307 -21.93 13.22 -22.75
N GLY A 308 -21.72 12.44 -23.81
CA GLY A 308 -20.81 12.75 -24.92
C GLY A 308 -19.36 12.34 -24.70
N TYR A 309 -19.06 11.50 -23.71
CA TYR A 309 -17.70 10.99 -23.49
C TYR A 309 -17.44 9.71 -24.27
N ARG A 310 -16.20 9.58 -24.78
CA ARG A 310 -15.61 8.26 -25.05
C ARG A 310 -15.26 7.60 -23.71
N VAL A 311 -15.49 6.30 -23.58
CA VAL A 311 -15.27 5.57 -22.32
C VAL A 311 -14.25 4.48 -22.57
N ILE A 312 -13.06 4.62 -21.98
CA ILE A 312 -11.89 3.82 -22.30
C ILE A 312 -11.52 2.92 -21.11
N CYS A 313 -11.57 1.60 -21.30
CA CYS A 313 -11.10 0.66 -20.28
C CYS A 313 -9.59 0.45 -20.43
N ILE A 314 -8.84 0.72 -19.35
CA ILE A 314 -7.37 0.69 -19.35
C ILE A 314 -6.79 -0.39 -18.41
N ASP A 315 -7.60 -1.35 -18.00
CA ASP A 315 -7.15 -2.47 -17.15
C ASP A 315 -6.05 -3.29 -17.82
N GLN A 316 -5.19 -3.93 -17.02
CA GLN A 316 -4.20 -4.86 -17.58
C GLN A 316 -4.87 -6.07 -18.26
N LYS A 317 -6.02 -6.53 -17.74
CA LYS A 317 -6.75 -7.70 -18.24
C LYS A 317 -8.16 -7.31 -18.64
N SER A 318 -8.62 -7.77 -19.81
CA SER A 318 -10.03 -7.63 -20.20
C SER A 318 -10.96 -8.57 -19.41
N THR A 319 -10.43 -9.64 -18.82
CA THR A 319 -11.18 -10.61 -18.03
C THR A 319 -10.32 -11.14 -16.87
N HIS A 320 -10.85 -11.14 -15.65
CA HIS A 320 -10.16 -11.67 -14.48
C HIS A 320 -11.14 -12.24 -13.43
N GLY A 321 -10.75 -13.32 -12.77
CA GLY A 321 -11.61 -14.06 -11.86
C GLY A 321 -11.03 -15.41 -11.45
N VAL A 322 -11.81 -16.19 -10.71
CA VAL A 322 -11.48 -17.56 -10.29
C VAL A 322 -12.74 -18.44 -10.30
N GLY A 323 -12.57 -19.73 -10.60
CA GLY A 323 -13.68 -20.69 -10.59
C GLY A 323 -14.79 -20.25 -11.54
N THR A 324 -15.98 -20.01 -11.00
CA THR A 324 -17.16 -19.53 -11.75
C THR A 324 -17.37 -18.01 -11.65
N GLN A 325 -16.60 -17.31 -10.81
CA GLN A 325 -16.71 -15.87 -10.64
C GLN A 325 -15.71 -15.17 -11.57
N TRP A 326 -16.22 -14.58 -12.65
CA TRP A 326 -15.43 -13.85 -13.63
C TRP A 326 -15.96 -12.44 -13.85
N ASN A 327 -15.04 -11.48 -13.93
CA ASN A 327 -15.34 -10.09 -14.17
C ASN A 327 -14.76 -9.71 -15.53
N HIS A 328 -15.60 -9.12 -16.39
CA HIS A 328 -15.26 -8.77 -17.75
C HIS A 328 -15.25 -7.26 -17.92
N ILE A 329 -14.45 -6.80 -18.89
CA ILE A 329 -14.56 -5.46 -19.45
C ILE A 329 -16.04 -5.16 -19.76
N PRO A 330 -16.59 -4.01 -19.31
CA PRO A 330 -18.00 -3.75 -19.46
C PRO A 330 -18.38 -3.47 -20.91
N TRP A 331 -19.51 -4.03 -21.35
CA TRP A 331 -20.00 -3.80 -22.70
C TRP A 331 -20.17 -2.31 -22.99
N GLY A 332 -19.71 -1.90 -24.18
CA GLY A 332 -19.81 -0.53 -24.66
C GLY A 332 -18.56 0.31 -24.41
N CYS A 333 -17.67 -0.01 -23.47
CA CYS A 333 -16.41 0.72 -23.37
C CYS A 333 -15.45 0.31 -24.50
N GLU A 334 -14.51 1.18 -24.81
CA GLU A 334 -13.43 0.91 -25.76
C GLU A 334 -12.32 0.12 -25.07
N ASP A 335 -11.84 -0.91 -25.76
CA ASP A 335 -10.82 -1.81 -25.22
C ASP A 335 -9.42 -1.24 -25.45
N GLN A 336 -8.84 -0.66 -24.41
CA GLN A 336 -7.42 -0.34 -24.34
C GLN A 336 -6.73 -1.18 -23.26
N THR A 337 -7.27 -2.36 -22.96
CA THR A 337 -6.70 -3.27 -21.98
C THR A 337 -5.37 -3.87 -22.47
N GLY A 338 -4.69 -4.61 -21.59
CA GLY A 338 -3.45 -5.31 -21.90
C GLY A 338 -2.25 -4.80 -21.10
N ASP A 339 -1.18 -5.58 -21.16
CA ASP A 339 0.09 -5.31 -20.48
C ASP A 339 0.91 -4.26 -21.25
N ARG A 340 0.45 -3.00 -21.16
CA ARG A 340 1.12 -1.86 -21.78
C ARG A 340 1.99 -1.10 -20.77
N PRO A 341 3.03 -0.39 -21.22
CA PRO A 341 3.87 0.39 -20.33
C PRO A 341 3.08 1.33 -19.43
N LEU A 342 3.43 1.40 -18.14
CA LEU A 342 2.74 2.28 -17.20
C LEU A 342 2.83 3.76 -17.60
N ALA A 343 3.93 4.16 -18.25
CA ALA A 343 4.06 5.52 -18.80
C ALA A 343 2.99 5.82 -19.86
N GLU A 344 2.62 4.84 -20.69
CA GLU A 344 1.50 4.99 -21.62
C GLU A 344 0.20 5.15 -20.83
N ARG A 345 -0.05 4.31 -19.81
CA ARG A 345 -1.25 4.42 -18.96
C ARG A 345 -1.36 5.79 -18.27
N ALA A 346 -0.25 6.30 -17.75
CA ALA A 346 -0.17 7.63 -17.15
C ALA A 346 -0.48 8.72 -18.18
N ARG A 347 0.01 8.60 -19.42
CA ARG A 347 -0.34 9.52 -20.52
C ARG A 347 -1.84 9.50 -20.82
N TRP A 348 -2.46 8.32 -20.91
CA TRP A 348 -3.92 8.21 -21.08
C TRP A 348 -4.68 8.91 -19.95
N LEU A 349 -4.27 8.69 -18.70
CA LEU A 349 -4.92 9.27 -17.53
C LEU A 349 -4.78 10.79 -17.49
N ARG A 350 -3.57 11.32 -17.68
CA ARG A 350 -3.27 12.77 -17.65
C ARG A 350 -4.17 13.60 -18.56
N HIS A 351 -4.64 13.01 -19.66
CA HIS A 351 -5.47 13.68 -20.66
C HIS A 351 -6.96 13.31 -20.55
N ALA A 352 -7.33 12.36 -19.69
CA ALA A 352 -8.72 12.04 -19.40
C ALA A 352 -9.37 13.18 -18.61
N ASP A 353 -10.65 13.42 -18.84
CA ASP A 353 -11.40 14.43 -18.09
C ASP A 353 -11.55 14.06 -16.61
N PHE A 354 -11.69 12.76 -16.34
CA PHE A 354 -11.62 12.14 -15.03
C PHE A 354 -11.46 10.62 -15.19
N PHE A 355 -11.22 9.95 -14.08
CA PHE A 355 -11.10 8.49 -13.98
C PHE A 355 -12.20 7.92 -13.07
N VAL A 356 -12.76 6.77 -13.44
CA VAL A 356 -13.69 6.02 -12.58
C VAL A 356 -13.14 4.62 -12.35
N GLY A 357 -12.89 4.26 -11.10
CA GLY A 357 -12.31 2.96 -10.79
C GLY A 357 -12.47 2.51 -9.37
N LEU A 358 -11.77 1.43 -9.06
CA LEU A 358 -11.79 0.74 -7.77
C LEU A 358 -10.65 1.25 -6.87
N SER A 359 -10.60 0.78 -5.61
CA SER A 359 -9.39 0.87 -4.79
C SER A 359 -8.31 -0.09 -5.34
N SER A 360 -7.69 0.30 -6.45
CA SER A 360 -6.66 -0.46 -7.18
C SER A 360 -5.55 0.47 -7.68
N GLY A 361 -4.45 -0.10 -8.16
CA GLY A 361 -3.26 0.67 -8.56
C GLY A 361 -3.49 1.73 -9.64
N LEU A 362 -4.46 1.53 -10.54
CA LEU A 362 -4.76 2.53 -11.58
C LEU A 362 -5.40 3.80 -11.02
N ALA A 363 -6.11 3.73 -9.89
CA ALA A 363 -6.61 4.93 -9.21
C ALA A 363 -5.46 5.78 -8.67
N TRP A 364 -4.41 5.15 -8.12
CA TRP A 364 -3.19 5.84 -7.68
C TRP A 364 -2.44 6.48 -8.84
N LEU A 365 -2.36 5.81 -10.00
CA LEU A 365 -1.76 6.38 -11.19
C LEU A 365 -2.58 7.57 -11.74
N ALA A 366 -3.91 7.50 -11.66
CA ALA A 366 -4.79 8.60 -12.03
C ALA A 366 -4.57 9.81 -11.10
N TRP A 367 -4.47 9.57 -9.79
CA TRP A 367 -4.13 10.60 -8.80
C TRP A 367 -2.75 11.21 -9.05
N ALA A 368 -1.73 10.38 -9.33
CA ALA A 368 -0.37 10.84 -9.64
C ALA A 368 -0.28 11.69 -10.93
N THR A 369 -1.26 11.57 -11.83
CA THR A 369 -1.36 12.40 -13.03
C THR A 369 -2.24 13.64 -12.83
N ASN A 370 -2.68 13.91 -11.60
CA ASN A 370 -3.62 14.96 -11.24
C ASN A 370 -4.98 14.85 -11.95
N THR A 371 -5.37 13.63 -12.32
CA THR A 371 -6.68 13.35 -12.92
C THR A 371 -7.73 13.22 -11.81
N PRO A 372 -8.91 13.86 -11.89
CA PRO A 372 -9.98 13.65 -10.91
C PRO A 372 -10.36 12.16 -10.81
N VAL A 373 -10.38 11.60 -9.60
CA VAL A 373 -10.60 10.16 -9.37
C VAL A 373 -11.92 9.91 -8.66
N VAL A 374 -12.87 9.31 -9.37
CA VAL A 374 -14.07 8.71 -8.78
C VAL A 374 -13.73 7.31 -8.31
N MET A 375 -13.69 7.10 -6.99
CA MET A 375 -13.24 5.83 -6.41
C MET A 375 -14.38 5.08 -5.73
N ILE A 376 -14.73 3.91 -6.29
CA ILE A 376 -15.74 3.00 -5.76
C ILE A 376 -15.07 1.96 -4.88
N SER A 377 -15.30 2.03 -3.56
CA SER A 377 -14.83 1.02 -2.62
C SER A 377 -15.68 1.01 -1.35
N GLY A 378 -16.24 -0.14 -0.99
CA GLY A 378 -16.81 -0.37 0.35
C GLY A 378 -15.95 -1.26 1.23
N PHE A 379 -14.93 -1.89 0.65
CA PHE A 379 -14.08 -2.86 1.32
C PHE A 379 -13.01 -2.21 2.21
N THR A 380 -12.58 -1.00 1.83
CA THR A 380 -11.62 -0.17 2.57
C THR A 380 -12.34 1.01 3.20
N HIS A 381 -11.84 1.45 4.35
CA HIS A 381 -12.21 2.74 4.94
C HIS A 381 -11.67 3.89 4.07
N GLU A 382 -12.32 5.05 4.11
CA GLU A 382 -11.98 6.20 3.26
C GLU A 382 -10.58 6.76 3.54
N SER A 383 -10.08 6.60 4.77
CA SER A 383 -8.72 7.01 5.14
C SER A 383 -7.61 6.09 4.59
N ASN A 384 -7.97 4.96 3.96
CA ASN A 384 -7.01 3.95 3.51
C ASN A 384 -6.22 4.41 2.28
N GLU A 385 -6.93 4.97 1.30
CA GLU A 385 -6.37 5.52 0.06
C GLU A 385 -6.08 7.03 0.20
N PHE A 386 -5.66 7.64 -0.91
CA PHE A 386 -5.58 9.10 -1.03
C PHE A 386 -6.98 9.75 -0.97
N GLU A 387 -7.02 10.99 -0.52
CA GLU A 387 -8.19 11.83 -0.46
C GLU A 387 -8.67 12.19 -1.86
N THR A 388 -9.96 11.99 -2.10
CA THR A 388 -10.66 12.49 -3.27
C THR A 388 -12.07 12.92 -2.87
N PRO A 389 -12.56 14.09 -3.33
CA PRO A 389 -13.93 14.51 -3.05
C PRO A 389 -14.97 13.63 -3.77
N TYR A 390 -14.52 12.69 -4.63
CA TYR A 390 -15.37 11.78 -5.40
C TYR A 390 -15.26 10.33 -4.89
N ARG A 391 -14.98 10.15 -3.59
CA ARG A 391 -14.99 8.84 -2.91
C ARG A 391 -16.43 8.32 -2.79
N ILE A 392 -16.65 7.05 -3.11
CA ILE A 392 -17.96 6.40 -3.08
C ILE A 392 -17.92 5.18 -2.15
N VAL A 393 -18.61 5.29 -1.03
CA VAL A 393 -18.77 4.23 -0.02
C VAL A 393 -20.21 4.24 0.52
N ASN A 394 -20.76 3.06 0.82
CA ASN A 394 -22.05 2.95 1.48
C ASN A 394 -21.88 2.54 2.95
N HIS A 395 -22.17 3.45 3.87
CA HIS A 395 -22.01 3.21 5.32
C HIS A 395 -23.19 2.46 5.97
N HIS A 396 -24.29 2.23 5.25
CA HIS A 396 -25.48 1.53 5.78
C HIS A 396 -25.35 -0.01 5.74
N THR A 397 -24.21 -0.53 5.28
CA THR A 397 -23.94 -1.95 5.08
C THR A 397 -22.56 -2.32 5.65
N CYS A 398 -22.23 -3.62 5.68
CA CYS A 398 -20.88 -4.06 6.00
C CYS A 398 -19.86 -3.29 5.16
N ASN A 399 -18.84 -2.73 5.79
CA ASN A 399 -17.80 -1.96 5.11
C ASN A 399 -16.45 -2.08 5.85
N SER A 400 -15.39 -1.57 5.22
CA SER A 400 -14.06 -1.40 5.83
C SER A 400 -13.43 -2.71 6.36
N CYS A 401 -13.72 -3.84 5.72
CA CYS A 401 -13.19 -5.16 6.11
C CYS A 401 -11.66 -5.21 6.11
N TRP A 402 -11.00 -4.47 5.20
CA TRP A 402 -9.53 -4.35 5.14
C TRP A 402 -8.92 -3.69 6.38
N ASN A 403 -9.62 -2.71 6.95
CA ASN A 403 -9.13 -1.88 8.05
C ASN A 403 -9.44 -2.47 9.43
N ASP A 404 -10.26 -3.53 9.50
CA ASP A 404 -10.62 -4.17 10.75
C ASP A 404 -9.48 -5.06 11.26
N VAL A 405 -8.81 -4.63 12.34
CA VAL A 405 -7.67 -5.35 12.93
C VAL A 405 -8.00 -6.78 13.39
N ARG A 406 -9.28 -7.09 13.60
CA ARG A 406 -9.76 -8.44 13.97
C ARG A 406 -9.72 -9.42 12.80
N HIS A 407 -9.55 -8.92 11.58
CA HIS A 407 -9.53 -9.72 10.36
C HIS A 407 -8.18 -9.56 9.65
N ARG A 408 -7.49 -10.68 9.43
CA ARG A 408 -6.27 -10.72 8.62
C ARG A 408 -6.65 -10.97 7.17
N PHE A 409 -6.18 -10.10 6.27
CA PHE A 409 -6.42 -10.26 4.84
C PHE A 409 -5.74 -11.52 4.32
N ASP A 410 -6.50 -12.36 3.62
CA ASP A 410 -5.96 -13.55 2.97
C ASP A 410 -5.68 -13.26 1.50
N HIS A 411 -4.40 -13.19 1.15
CA HIS A 411 -3.93 -12.90 -0.20
C HIS A 411 -4.18 -14.06 -1.18
N PHE A 412 -4.47 -15.26 -0.68
CA PHE A 412 -4.71 -16.45 -1.49
C PHE A 412 -6.20 -16.73 -1.70
N ASP A 413 -7.07 -16.04 -0.97
CA ASP A 413 -8.51 -16.12 -1.12
C ASP A 413 -9.06 -14.99 -2.00
N PHE A 414 -9.17 -15.24 -3.30
CA PHE A 414 -9.76 -14.24 -4.22
C PHE A 414 -11.18 -13.82 -3.80
N MET A 415 -11.94 -14.70 -3.14
CA MET A 415 -13.31 -14.47 -2.68
C MET A 415 -13.37 -14.02 -1.21
N TRP A 416 -12.30 -13.42 -0.69
CA TRP A 416 -12.18 -13.00 0.70
C TRP A 416 -13.30 -12.04 1.13
N CYS A 417 -14.12 -12.47 2.08
CA CYS A 417 -15.16 -11.66 2.70
C CYS A 417 -15.33 -12.14 4.15
N PRO A 418 -14.52 -11.63 5.10
CA PRO A 418 -14.31 -12.28 6.40
C PRO A 418 -15.58 -12.38 7.24
N ARG A 419 -16.57 -11.50 7.00
CA ARG A 419 -17.81 -11.44 7.78
C ARG A 419 -18.99 -12.19 7.14
N HIS A 420 -19.01 -12.31 5.80
CA HIS A 420 -20.21 -12.72 5.05
C HIS A 420 -19.94 -13.71 3.91
N LYS A 421 -18.74 -14.31 3.81
CA LYS A 421 -18.42 -15.33 2.79
C LYS A 421 -19.43 -16.49 2.84
N GLY A 422 -19.95 -16.88 1.67
CA GLY A 422 -20.91 -17.97 1.52
C GLY A 422 -22.34 -17.63 1.94
N THR A 423 -22.64 -16.35 2.22
CA THR A 423 -23.99 -15.90 2.62
C THR A 423 -24.62 -15.01 1.54
N ALA A 424 -25.92 -14.76 1.63
CA ALA A 424 -26.62 -13.81 0.74
C ALA A 424 -26.09 -12.36 0.84
N ARG A 425 -25.31 -12.05 1.88
CA ARG A 425 -24.71 -10.72 2.14
C ARG A 425 -23.27 -10.61 1.66
N GLN A 426 -22.75 -11.61 0.96
CA GLN A 426 -21.38 -11.58 0.46
C GLN A 426 -21.16 -10.38 -0.46
N PHE A 427 -20.11 -9.61 -0.20
CA PHE A 427 -19.76 -8.38 -0.92
C PHE A 427 -20.83 -7.27 -0.92
N GLU A 428 -21.76 -7.26 0.04
CA GLU A 428 -22.76 -6.19 0.16
C GLU A 428 -22.13 -4.79 0.25
N CYS A 429 -20.89 -4.70 0.75
CA CYS A 429 -20.08 -3.48 0.84
C CYS A 429 -19.99 -2.71 -0.47
N THR A 430 -19.98 -3.41 -1.60
CA THR A 430 -19.98 -2.81 -2.94
C THR A 430 -21.21 -3.19 -3.75
N GLY A 431 -21.84 -4.33 -3.45
CA GLY A 431 -23.09 -4.77 -4.09
C GLY A 431 -24.28 -3.84 -3.83
N LEU A 432 -24.25 -3.04 -2.76
CA LEU A 432 -25.27 -2.04 -2.43
C LEU A 432 -24.87 -0.60 -2.76
N ILE A 433 -23.76 -0.38 -3.46
CA ILE A 433 -23.43 0.92 -4.06
C ILE A 433 -24.18 1.01 -5.38
N THR A 434 -25.22 1.85 -5.43
CA THR A 434 -26.10 1.94 -6.61
C THR A 434 -25.47 2.79 -7.72
N PRO A 435 -25.79 2.52 -9.00
CA PRO A 435 -25.37 3.38 -10.11
C PRO A 435 -25.84 4.82 -9.96
N THR A 436 -27.03 5.04 -9.38
CA THR A 436 -27.54 6.39 -9.06
C THR A 436 -26.57 7.18 -8.19
N TYR A 437 -26.02 6.55 -7.13
CA TYR A 437 -25.05 7.21 -6.28
C TYR A 437 -23.78 7.57 -7.04
N VAL A 438 -23.24 6.64 -7.84
CA VAL A 438 -22.06 6.89 -8.68
C VAL A 438 -22.30 8.03 -9.67
N LYS A 439 -23.44 8.05 -10.36
CA LYS A 439 -23.84 9.14 -11.26
C LYS A 439 -23.93 10.49 -10.56
N ASN A 440 -24.49 10.52 -9.35
CA ASN A 440 -24.62 11.75 -8.58
C ASN A 440 -23.26 12.33 -8.22
N VAL A 441 -22.30 11.49 -7.83
CA VAL A 441 -20.92 11.91 -7.59
C VAL A 441 -20.24 12.38 -8.87
N ILE A 442 -20.39 11.66 -9.99
CA ILE A 442 -19.84 12.11 -11.28
C ILE A 442 -20.37 13.50 -11.67
N ARG A 443 -21.65 13.80 -11.41
CA ARG A 443 -22.25 15.11 -11.71
C ARG A 443 -21.66 16.26 -10.89
N THR A 444 -21.00 16.01 -9.76
CA THR A 444 -20.34 17.07 -8.98
C THR A 444 -18.97 17.45 -9.52
N ILE A 445 -18.40 16.66 -10.45
CA ILE A 445 -17.11 16.96 -11.06
C ILE A 445 -17.23 18.24 -11.89
N PRO A 446 -16.39 19.26 -11.64
CA PRO A 446 -16.36 20.48 -12.45
C PRO A 446 -16.18 20.17 -13.93
N GLY A 447 -17.05 20.73 -14.79
CA GLY A 447 -16.99 20.52 -16.24
C GLY A 447 -17.66 19.25 -16.76
N PHE A 448 -18.31 18.45 -15.90
CA PHE A 448 -19.18 17.37 -16.35
C PHE A 448 -20.42 17.95 -17.07
N ARG A 449 -20.60 17.61 -18.35
CA ARG A 449 -21.74 18.07 -19.16
C ARG A 449 -22.86 17.03 -19.12
N GLY A 450 -23.74 17.17 -18.14
CA GLY A 450 -24.94 16.36 -17.97
C GLY A 450 -25.78 16.79 -16.76
N ALA A 451 -25.54 17.98 -16.22
CA ALA A 451 -26.44 18.58 -15.24
C ALA A 451 -27.79 18.85 -15.95
N PRO A 452 -28.94 18.50 -15.35
CA PRO A 452 -30.18 19.12 -15.78
C PRO A 452 -30.02 20.63 -15.69
N PRO A 453 -30.64 21.44 -16.58
CA PRO A 453 -30.70 22.87 -16.36
C PRO A 453 -31.24 23.10 -14.95
N ALA A 454 -30.59 23.98 -14.18
CA ALA A 454 -31.20 24.50 -12.98
C ALA A 454 -32.62 24.96 -13.35
N PRO A 455 -33.65 24.64 -12.55
CA PRO A 455 -34.99 25.13 -12.84
C PRO A 455 -34.90 26.65 -13.01
N PRO A 456 -35.62 27.24 -13.98
CA PRO A 456 -35.62 28.68 -14.16
C PRO A 456 -35.91 29.32 -12.81
N ALA A 457 -35.09 30.30 -12.42
CA ALA A 457 -35.37 31.13 -11.27
C ALA A 457 -36.81 31.63 -11.44
N ASP A 458 -37.67 31.25 -10.49
CA ASP A 458 -39.11 31.44 -10.57
C ASP A 458 -39.42 32.90 -10.93
N ALA A 459 -40.01 33.07 -12.11
CA ALA A 459 -40.64 34.31 -12.47
C ALA A 459 -41.96 34.39 -11.70
N GLY A 460 -41.97 35.22 -10.66
CA GLY A 460 -43.19 35.84 -10.14
C GLY A 460 -43.97 35.04 -9.11
N ALA A 461 -43.52 35.08 -7.86
CA ALA A 461 -44.48 35.14 -6.75
C ALA A 461 -44.96 36.59 -6.64
N ALA A 462 -46.21 36.81 -7.04
CA ALA A 462 -46.91 38.07 -6.91
C ALA A 462 -46.96 38.51 -5.44
N ASP A 463 -46.68 39.80 -5.28
CA ASP A 463 -46.79 40.61 -4.09
C ASP A 463 -48.22 40.64 -3.56
N THR A 464 -48.46 40.03 -2.39
CA THR A 464 -49.52 40.49 -1.48
C THR A 464 -49.05 40.30 -0.03
N ALA A 465 -48.34 41.30 0.52
CA ALA A 465 -48.19 41.45 1.96
C ALA A 465 -48.50 42.89 2.38
N ALA A 466 -49.65 43.08 3.02
CA ALA A 466 -49.98 44.31 3.75
C ALA A 466 -49.26 44.32 5.13
N PRO A 467 -48.92 45.50 5.69
CA PRO A 467 -47.90 45.61 6.73
C PRO A 467 -48.49 45.51 8.15
N ARG A 468 -47.74 44.90 9.08
CA ARG A 468 -47.92 45.11 10.52
C ARG A 468 -46.59 45.25 11.25
N GLU A 469 -46.38 46.49 11.69
CA GLU A 469 -45.67 47.03 12.85
C GLU A 469 -44.50 46.29 13.51
N ARG A 470 -43.37 47.01 13.54
CA ARG A 470 -42.22 46.83 14.44
C ARG A 470 -42.61 47.15 15.88
N ALA A 471 -42.32 46.22 16.80
CA ALA A 471 -42.10 46.54 18.21
C ALA A 471 -40.66 46.19 18.58
N ALA A 472 -39.93 47.20 19.05
CA ALA A 472 -38.55 47.14 19.49
C ALA A 472 -38.43 46.43 20.84
N LEU A 473 -37.40 45.59 20.99
CA LEU A 473 -36.92 45.13 22.30
C LEU A 473 -35.47 45.55 22.46
N ARG A 474 -35.28 46.46 23.42
CA ARG A 474 -34.00 47.01 23.88
C ARG A 474 -33.26 45.99 24.75
N SER A 475 -31.95 45.95 24.59
CA SER A 475 -30.98 45.33 25.50
C SER A 475 -30.92 46.09 26.84
N PRO A 476 -30.52 45.40 27.94
CA PRO A 476 -29.80 46.06 29.03
C PRO A 476 -28.42 45.43 29.27
N SER A 477 -27.41 46.28 29.05
CA SER A 477 -26.28 46.62 29.92
C SER A 477 -25.56 45.56 30.76
N GLU A 478 -24.23 45.53 30.56
CA GLU A 478 -23.19 45.06 31.47
C GLU A 478 -23.33 45.64 32.90
N VAL A 479 -23.05 44.80 33.90
CA VAL A 479 -22.44 45.19 35.17
C VAL A 479 -21.35 44.17 35.51
N ALA A 480 -20.13 44.67 35.66
CA ALA A 480 -18.98 43.93 36.18
C ALA A 480 -18.89 44.07 37.71
N ILE A 481 -18.17 43.13 38.35
CA ILE A 481 -17.23 43.28 39.50
C ILE A 481 -17.33 42.16 40.58
N THR A 482 -16.36 41.24 40.47
CA THR A 482 -15.49 40.57 41.49
C THR A 482 -15.92 39.35 42.34
N PRO A 483 -14.92 38.52 42.75
CA PRO A 483 -15.10 37.16 43.28
C PRO A 483 -14.85 37.05 44.81
N ALA A 484 -15.39 35.99 45.43
CA ALA A 484 -14.82 35.30 46.59
C ALA A 484 -15.74 34.11 46.97
N GLY A 485 -15.14 32.94 47.24
CA GLY A 485 -15.83 31.74 47.74
C GLY A 485 -15.16 30.46 47.30
#